data_AF-A0A8T4KT54-F1
#
_entry.id   AF-A0A8T4KT54-F1
#
_cell.length_a   1.000
_cell.length_b   1.000
_cell.length_c   1.000
_cell.angle_alpha   90.00
_cell.angle_beta   90.00
_cell.angle_gamma   90.00
#
_symmetry.space_group_name_H-M   'P 1'
#
loop_
_entity.id
_entity.type
_entity.pdbx_description
1 polymer ?
#
loop_
_entity_poly.entity_id
_entity_poly.type
_entity_poly.pdbx_seq_one_letter_code
_entity_poly.pdbx_strand_id
1 'polypeptide(L)' 'LSNNGVGTTVEMHISEEIKKEAEKHNISVVIAGHIASDNIGLNLLLDKIERKGKLEIIPCSGFRRIRRK' A
#
# COMPACT_ATOMS: atom_id res chain seq x y z
N LEU A 1 -7.21 11.32 15.33
CA LEU A 1 -6.23 10.21 15.34
C LEU A 1 -5.29 10.31 16.54
N SER A 2 -4.57 11.43 16.69
CA SER A 2 -3.65 11.65 17.82
C SER A 2 -4.30 11.50 19.20
N ASN A 3 -5.48 12.09 19.42
CA ASN A 3 -6.23 11.97 20.68
C ASN A 3 -6.76 10.55 20.98
N ASN A 4 -6.65 9.63 20.01
CA ASN A 4 -7.04 8.22 20.15
C ASN A 4 -5.82 7.29 20.29
N GLY A 5 -4.63 7.83 20.59
CA GLY A 5 -3.41 7.06 20.80
C GLY A 5 -2.68 6.62 19.53
N VAL A 6 -3.07 7.11 18.36
CA VAL A 6 -2.37 6.82 17.09
C VAL A 6 -1.27 7.85 16.87
N GLY A 7 -0.01 7.43 17.05
CA GLY A 7 1.17 8.27 16.84
C GLY A 7 1.79 8.17 15.45
N THR A 8 1.48 7.11 14.68
CA THR A 8 2.05 6.89 13.35
C THR A 8 1.02 6.33 12.39
N THR A 9 0.99 6.83 11.16
CA THR A 9 0.21 6.26 10.05
C THR A 9 1.11 5.82 8.91
N VAL A 10 0.66 4.82 8.15
CA VAL A 10 1.34 4.35 6.93
C VAL A 10 0.42 4.67 5.77
N GLU A 11 0.91 5.48 4.85
CA GLU A 11 0.15 5.99 3.71
C GLU A 11 0.86 5.68 2.40
N MET A 12 0.10 5.62 1.31
CA MET A 12 0.64 5.35 -0.03
C MET A 12 1.11 6.63 -0.73
N HIS A 13 0.40 7.72 -0.48
CA HIS A 13 0.65 9.06 -0.98
C HIS A 13 -0.22 10.03 -0.18
N ILE A 14 0.28 11.23 0.12
CA ILE A 14 -0.48 12.30 0.78
C ILE A 14 -0.15 13.65 0.14
N SER A 15 -1.07 14.60 0.23
CA SER A 15 -0.81 15.99 -0.15
C SER A 15 0.01 16.72 0.93
N GLU A 16 0.67 17.81 0.56
CA GLU A 16 1.41 18.67 1.50
C GLU A 16 0.51 19.26 2.61
N GLU A 17 -0.76 19.50 2.31
CA GLU A 17 -1.73 19.97 3.31
C GLU A 17 -1.95 18.93 4.40
N ILE A 18 -2.17 17.67 4.02
CA ILE A 18 -2.37 16.56 4.96
C ILE A 18 -1.09 16.32 5.77
N LYS A 19 0.08 16.41 5.13
CA LYS A 19 1.38 16.29 5.81
C LYS A 19 1.54 17.33 6.92
N LYS A 20 1.29 18.61 6.61
CA LYS A 20 1.38 19.69 7.61
C LYS A 20 0.41 19.48 8.76
N GLU A 21 -0.78 18.98 8.48
CA GLU A 21 -1.77 18.71 9.53
C GLU A 21 -1.34 17.55 10.44
N ALA A 22 -0.78 16.49 9.88
CA ALA A 22 -0.21 15.38 10.65
C ALA A 22 0.93 15.87 11.56
N GLU A 23 1.83 16.73 11.06
CA GLU A 23 2.92 17.33 11.83
C GLU A 23 2.41 18.15 13.03
N LYS A 24 1.41 19.02 12.82
CA LYS A 24 0.79 19.81 13.92
C LYS A 24 0.23 18.93 15.04
N HIS A 25 -0.27 17.76 14.68
CA HIS A 25 -0.86 16.80 15.62
C HIS A 25 0.14 15.76 16.14
N ASN A 26 1.45 15.94 15.89
CA ASN A 26 2.52 15.00 16.27
C ASN A 26 2.28 13.57 15.75
N ILE A 27 1.69 13.45 14.57
CA ILE A 27 1.49 12.17 13.88
C ILE A 27 2.64 11.99 12.89
N SER A 28 3.41 10.93 13.07
CA SER A 28 4.43 10.51 12.10
C SER A 28 3.75 9.84 10.91
N VAL A 29 4.15 10.18 9.68
CA VAL A 29 3.61 9.54 8.48
C VAL A 29 4.72 8.81 7.73
N VAL A 30 4.51 7.53 7.44
CA VAL A 30 5.40 6.72 6.62
C VAL A 30 4.79 6.59 5.23
N ILE A 31 5.49 7.08 4.21
CA ILE A 31 5.05 6.95 2.81
C ILE A 31 5.62 5.66 2.21
N ALA A 32 4.77 4.65 2.05
CA ALA A 32 5.13 3.34 1.50
C ALA A 32 5.13 3.31 -0.05
N GLY A 33 4.63 4.37 -0.70
CA GLY A 33 4.55 4.50 -2.15
C GLY A 33 3.37 3.74 -2.76
N HIS A 34 2.63 4.42 -3.64
CA HIS A 34 1.38 3.93 -4.25
C HIS A 34 1.56 2.60 -4.98
N ILE A 35 2.35 2.59 -6.06
CA ILE A 35 2.56 1.40 -6.89
C ILE A 35 3.17 0.24 -6.11
N ALA A 36 4.11 0.51 -5.20
CA ALA A 36 4.74 -0.54 -4.40
C ALA A 36 3.72 -1.24 -3.47
N SER A 37 2.87 -0.44 -2.82
CA SER A 37 1.82 -0.93 -1.93
C SER A 37 0.74 -1.71 -2.69
N ASP A 38 0.30 -1.21 -3.84
CA ASP A 38 -0.66 -1.89 -4.71
C ASP A 38 -0.12 -3.25 -5.19
N ASN A 39 1.16 -3.29 -5.57
CA ASN A 39 1.82 -4.52 -5.98
C ASN A 39 1.79 -5.58 -4.86
N ILE A 40 1.96 -5.20 -3.60
CA ILE A 40 1.89 -6.16 -2.48
C ILE A 40 0.49 -6.78 -2.42
N GLY A 41 -0.55 -5.93 -2.38
CA GLY A 41 -1.94 -6.37 -2.28
C GLY A 41 -2.38 -7.24 -3.46
N LEU A 42 -2.14 -6.78 -4.69
CA LEU A 42 -2.52 -7.52 -5.90
C LEU A 42 -1.82 -8.87 -6.00
N ASN A 43 -0.54 -8.95 -5.63
CA ASN A 43 0.15 -10.24 -5.64
C ASN A 43 -0.47 -11.23 -4.64
N LEU A 44 -0.78 -10.80 -3.41
CA LEU A 44 -1.42 -11.65 -2.41
C LEU A 44 -2.81 -12.11 -2.84
N LEU A 45 -3.57 -11.25 -3.52
CA LEU A 45 -4.86 -11.59 -4.08
C LEU A 45 -4.73 -12.64 -5.20
N LEU A 46 -3.85 -12.39 -6.17
CA LEU A 46 -3.63 -13.26 -7.32
C LEU A 46 -3.06 -14.62 -6.90
N ASP A 47 -2.21 -14.66 -5.87
CA ASP A 47 -1.74 -15.91 -5.26
C ASP A 47 -2.93 -16.79 -4.83
N LYS A 48 -3.97 -16.21 -4.22
CA LYS A 48 -5.17 -16.95 -3.79
C LYS A 48 -6.06 -17.36 -4.96
N ILE A 49 -6.14 -16.55 -6.00
CA ILE A 49 -6.95 -16.84 -7.19
C ILE A 49 -6.30 -17.98 -8.00
N GLU A 50 -4.98 -17.93 -8.24
CA GLU A 50 -4.25 -18.95 -8.98
C GLU A 50 -4.32 -20.34 -8.31
N ARG A 51 -4.58 -20.42 -7.00
CA ARG A 51 -4.82 -21.70 -6.30
C ARG A 51 -6.13 -22.39 -6.70
N LYS A 52 -7.11 -21.64 -7.20
CA LYS A 52 -8.42 -22.19 -7.61
C LYS A 52 -8.46 -22.57 -9.10
N GLY A 53 -7.49 -22.12 -9.88
CA GLY A 53 -7.41 -22.40 -11.31
C GLY A 53 -6.26 -21.65 -11.96
N LYS A 54 -5.80 -22.12 -13.12
CA LYS A 54 -4.73 -21.46 -13.87
C LYS A 54 -5.25 -20.15 -14.46
N LEU A 55 -4.49 -19.08 -14.27
CA LEU A 55 -4.75 -17.76 -14.84
C LEU A 55 -3.48 -17.27 -15.54
N GLU A 56 -3.61 -16.80 -16.78
CA GLU A 56 -2.54 -16.07 -17.44
C GLU A 56 -2.58 -14.61 -16.96
N ILE A 57 -1.45 -14.12 -16.45
CA ILE A 57 -1.34 -12.77 -15.88
C ILE A 57 -0.21 -12.06 -16.62
N ILE A 58 -0.57 -10.98 -17.34
CA ILE A 58 0.35 -10.12 -18.07
C ILE A 58 0.53 -8.83 -17.26
N PRO A 59 1.68 -8.61 -16.59
CA PRO A 59 1.91 -7.39 -15.81
C PRO A 59 2.11 -6.17 -16.72
N CYS A 60 1.47 -5.04 -16.38
CA CYS A 60 1.57 -3.79 -17.12
C CYS A 60 1.35 -2.58 -16.20
N SER A 61 1.62 -1.36 -16.70
CA SER A 61 1.30 -0.09 -16.00
C SER A 61 1.81 0.00 -14.55
N GLY A 62 3.02 -0.48 -14.30
CA GLY A 62 3.64 -0.46 -12.96
C GLY A 62 3.28 -1.66 -12.07
N PHE A 63 2.34 -2.52 -12.47
CA PHE A 63 2.13 -3.80 -11.82
C PHE A 63 3.21 -4.81 -12.22
N ARG A 64 3.74 -5.54 -11.24
CA ARG A 64 4.71 -6.63 -11.38
C ARG A 64 4.20 -7.84 -10.62
N ARG A 65 3.92 -8.93 -11.34
CA ARG A 65 3.59 -10.22 -10.73
C ARG A 65 4.85 -10.84 -10.10
N ILE A 66 4.78 -11.11 -8.81
CA ILE A 66 5.81 -11.76 -7.99
C ILE A 66 5.20 -13.01 -7.37
N ARG A 67 5.56 -14.18 -7.88
CA ARG A 67 5.16 -15.47 -7.33
C ARG A 67 6.08 -15.82 -6.17
N ARG A 68 5.53 -15.90 -4.96
CA ARG A 68 6.26 -16.31 -3.75
C ARG A 68 6.13 -17.82 -3.60
N LYS A 69 7.22 -18.49 -3.20
CA LYS A 69 7.23 -19.94 -2.95
C LYS A 69 6.39 -20.27 -1.71
#